data_AF-A0ABD5XPB0-F1
#
_entry.id   AF-A0ABD5XPB0-F1
#
_cell.length_a   1.000
_cell.length_b   1.000
_cell.length_c   1.000
_cell.angle_alpha   90.00
_cell.angle_beta   90.00
_cell.angle_gamma   90.00
#
_symmetry.space_group_name_H-M   'P 1'
#
loop_
_entity.id
_entity.type
_entity.pdbx_description
1 polymer ?
#
loop_
_entity_poly.entity_id
_entity_poly.type
_entity_poly.pdbx_seq_one_letter_code
_entity_poly.pdbx_strand_id
1 'polypeptide(L)' 'MATGISGACEQCDWFYLGTGYPEVTKAYHDHLREEHPRTWLRR' A
#
# COMPACT_ATOMS: atom_id res chain seq x y z
N MET A 1 17.36 14.20 6.51
CA MET A 1 16.77 13.05 7.23
C MET A 1 15.67 12.52 6.34
N ALA A 2 15.85 11.35 5.72
CA ALA A 2 14.80 10.75 4.90
C ALA A 2 13.82 10.04 5.86
N THR A 3 12.69 10.69 6.12
CA THR A 3 11.58 10.05 6.84
C THR A 3 11.00 9.01 5.91
N GLY A 4 11.41 7.74 6.06
CA GLY A 4 10.82 6.63 5.33
C GLY A 4 9.32 6.59 5.61
N ILE A 5 8.53 6.36 4.56
CA ILE A 5 7.08 6.23 4.68
C ILE A 5 6.75 4.74 4.59
N SER A 6 5.80 4.29 5.40
CA SER A 6 5.33 2.91 5.37
C SER A 6 3.89 2.84 4.86
N GLY A 7 3.58 1.76 4.15
CA GLY A 7 2.23 1.34 3.80
C GLY A 7 1.95 0.02 4.48
N ALA A 8 0.77 -0.10 5.08
CA ALA A 8 0.28 -1.32 5.69
C ALA A 8 -1.13 -1.60 5.19
N CYS A 9 -1.45 -2.87 4.96
CA CYS A 9 -2.80 -3.27 4.60
C CYS A 9 -3.68 -3.47 5.83
N GLU A 10 -4.91 -2.99 5.76
CA GLU A 10 -5.90 -3.18 6.83
C GLU A 10 -6.62 -4.53 6.72
N GLN A 11 -6.38 -5.28 5.64
CA GLN A 11 -7.08 -6.54 5.33
C GLN A 11 -6.18 -7.78 5.48
N CYS A 12 -4.86 -7.59 5.48
CA CYS A 12 -3.87 -8.65 5.65
C CYS A 12 -2.56 -8.08 6.20
N ASP A 13 -1.60 -8.95 6.53
CA ASP A 13 -0.29 -8.57 7.08
C ASP A 13 0.69 -7.99 6.04
N TRP A 14 0.20 -7.48 4.91
CA TRP A 14 1.07 -6.82 3.93
C TRP A 14 1.63 -5.51 4.47
N PHE A 15 2.94 -5.35 4.33
CA PHE A 15 3.68 -4.18 4.78
C PHE A 15 4.77 -3.80 3.80
N TYR A 16 4.92 -2.51 3.54
CA TYR A 16 5.90 -1.98 2.60
C TYR A 16 6.55 -0.71 3.14
N LEU A 17 7.88 -0.63 3.06
CA LEU A 17 8.67 0.54 3.41
C LEU A 17 9.19 1.19 2.14
N GLY A 18 8.82 2.44 1.91
CA GLY A 18 9.27 3.22 0.76
C GLY A 18 9.97 4.51 1.17
N THR A 19 10.61 5.12 0.18
CA THR A 19 11.37 6.36 0.33
C THR A 19 10.50 7.62 0.19
N GLY A 20 9.26 7.46 -0.28
CA GLY A 20 8.31 8.55 -0.41
C GLY A 20 6.87 8.10 -0.61
N TYR A 21 5.94 9.04 -0.40
CA TYR A 21 4.50 8.81 -0.50
C TYR A 21 4.06 8.21 -1.85
N PRO A 22 4.48 8.72 -3.03
CA PRO A 22 4.00 8.16 -4.31
C PRO A 22 4.44 6.71 -4.53
N GLU A 23 5.61 6.32 -4.03
CA GLU A 23 6.10 4.94 -4.09
C GLU A 23 5.23 4.02 -3.24
N VAL A 24 5.02 4.39 -1.98
CA VAL A 24 4.21 3.62 -1.02
C VAL A 24 2.75 3.53 -1.45
N THR A 25 2.16 4.64 -1.91
CA THR A 25 0.79 4.66 -2.42
C THR A 25 0.64 3.75 -3.63
N LYS A 26 1.59 3.77 -4.57
CA LYS A 26 1.55 2.87 -5.73
C LYS A 26 1.60 1.41 -5.28
N ALA A 27 2.56 1.05 -4.42
CA ALA A 27 2.69 -0.31 -3.91
C ALA A 27 1.43 -0.78 -3.17
N TYR A 28 0.82 0.11 -2.38
CA TYR A 28 -0.42 -0.19 -1.66
C TYR A 28 -1.60 -0.44 -2.61
N HIS A 29 -1.79 0.41 -3.62
CA HIS A 29 -2.88 0.23 -4.59
C HIS A 29 -2.68 -1.00 -5.48
N ASP A 30 -1.44 -1.34 -5.83
CA ASP A 30 -1.11 -2.54 -6.60
C ASP A 30 -1.46 -3.80 -5.79
N HIS A 31 -1.01 -3.85 -4.54
CA HIS A 31 -1.38 -4.92 -3.60
C HIS A 31 -2.90 -5.05 -3.44
N LEU A 32 -3.62 -3.95 -3.22
CA LEU A 32 -5.08 -3.99 -3.12
C LEU A 32 -5.73 -4.51 -4.40
N ARG A 33 -5.18 -4.18 -5.58
CA ARG A 33 -5.74 -4.62 -6.86
C ARG A 33 -5.56 -6.13 -7.06
N GLU A 34 -4.43 -6.67 -6.68
CA GLU A 34 -4.09 -8.09 -6.86
C GLU A 34 -4.75 -8.98 -5.80
N GLU A 35 -4.59 -8.62 -4.52
CA GLU A 35 -4.97 -9.48 -3.39
C GLU A 35 -6.36 -9.15 -2.84
N HIS A 36 -6.81 -7.90 -2.98
CA HIS A 36 -8.07 -7.41 -2.41
C HIS A 36 -8.95 -6.66 -3.43
N PRO A 37 -9.22 -7.22 -4.62
CA PRO A 37 -9.91 -6.51 -5.70
C PRO A 37 -11.29 -6.00 -5.29
N ARG A 38 -11.96 -6.70 -4.38
CA ARG A 38 -13.25 -6.28 -3.81
C ARG A 38 -13.15 -5.02 -2.95
N THR A 39 -12.04 -4.87 -2.22
CA THR A 39 -11.75 -3.68 -1.40
C THR A 39 -11.29 -2.53 -2.28
N TRP A 40 -10.49 -2.84 -3.31
CA TRP A 40 -10.04 -1.87 -4.30
C TRP A 40 -11.19 -1.23 -5.10
N LEU A 41 -12.18 -2.02 -5.54
CA LEU A 41 -13.32 -1.55 -6.33
C LEU A 41 -14.38 -0.78 -5.53
N ARG A 42 -14.31 -0.76 -4.20
CA ARG A 42 -15.38 -0.22 -3.33
C ARG A 42 -15.11 1.20 -2.83
N ARG A 43 -14.08 1.88 -3.31
CA ARG A 43 -13.67 3.21 -2.82
C ARG A 43 -13.47 4.21 -3.94
#